data_AF-A0A9D9TT85-F1
#
_entry.id   AF-A0A9D9TT85-F1
#
_cell.length_a   1.000
_cell.length_b   1.000
_cell.length_c   1.000
_cell.angle_alpha   90.00
_cell.angle_beta   90.00
_cell.angle_gamma   90.00
#
_symmetry.space_group_name_H-M   'P 1'
#
loop_
_entity.id
_entity.type
_entity.pdbx_description
1 polymer ?
#
loop_
_entity_poly.entity_id
_entity_poly.type
_entity_poly.pdbx_seq_one_letter_code
_entity_poly.pdbx_strand_id
1 'polypeptide(L)'
;MAKNVTFDKKAKKENNKHKKDLKEKINFLFEPNILIRYAIASNGKYKKNLFSETIKYQKELNLTPIQIDSLVFEYKKIVYDKHNEKSQNLVPQKGKTRNAIENRAIAKILEPKQIELLLVQKNQNTATLNAQNDWNSLDKIGLTKDLDKATTIKEFNSYHIKYLVANARVKMDKNKSNVFLRRDVLLNKPQLLKQLDEIKQTEQKTKYDLRF
;
A
#
# COMPACT_ATOMS: atom_id res chain seq x y z
N MET A 1 -53.98 -11.45 -9.43
CA MET A 1 -53.07 -11.18 -8.30
C MET A 1 -51.65 -11.64 -8.66
N ALA A 2 -50.81 -10.75 -9.20
CA ALA A 2 -49.41 -11.06 -9.48
C ALA A 2 -48.62 -10.95 -8.18
N LYS A 3 -48.18 -12.09 -7.61
CA LYS A 3 -47.35 -12.11 -6.40
C LYS A 3 -46.03 -11.39 -6.68
N ASN A 4 -45.65 -10.52 -5.74
CA ASN A 4 -44.49 -9.63 -5.71
C ASN A 4 -43.13 -10.39 -5.57
N VAL A 5 -42.92 -11.44 -6.36
CA VAL A 5 -41.80 -12.39 -6.23
C VAL A 5 -40.42 -11.73 -6.40
N THR A 6 -40.36 -10.63 -7.16
CA THR A 6 -39.11 -9.88 -7.43
C THR A 6 -38.67 -9.00 -6.26
N PHE A 7 -39.61 -8.41 -5.52
CA PHE A 7 -39.31 -7.62 -4.31
C PHE A 7 -38.81 -8.52 -3.17
N ASP A 8 -39.44 -9.68 -2.98
CA ASP A 8 -39.03 -10.66 -1.95
C ASP A 8 -37.62 -11.22 -2.18
N LYS A 9 -37.21 -11.44 -3.44
CA LYS A 9 -35.85 -11.92 -3.76
C LYS A 9 -34.78 -10.87 -3.48
N LYS A 10 -35.06 -9.58 -3.79
CA LYS A 10 -34.13 -8.48 -3.47
C LYS A 10 -34.03 -8.25 -1.97
N ALA A 11 -35.15 -8.21 -1.27
CA ALA A 11 -35.20 -8.08 0.19
C ALA A 11 -34.47 -9.24 0.88
N LYS A 12 -34.67 -10.50 0.45
CA LYS A 12 -33.93 -11.66 0.98
C LYS A 12 -32.42 -11.57 0.74
N LYS A 13 -31.99 -11.10 -0.44
CA LYS A 13 -30.56 -10.90 -0.74
C LYS A 13 -29.94 -9.81 0.14
N GLU A 14 -30.64 -8.70 0.34
CA GLU A 14 -30.20 -7.62 1.23
C GLU A 14 -30.14 -8.07 2.69
N ASN A 15 -31.15 -8.81 3.16
CA ASN A 15 -31.18 -9.33 4.52
C ASN A 15 -30.05 -10.34 4.78
N ASN A 16 -29.79 -11.23 3.81
CA ASN A 16 -28.68 -12.18 3.90
C ASN A 16 -27.31 -11.48 3.89
N LYS A 17 -27.16 -10.43 3.07
CA LYS A 17 -25.95 -9.59 3.06
C LYS A 17 -25.76 -8.88 4.40
N HIS A 18 -26.82 -8.31 4.96
CA HIS A 18 -26.79 -7.64 6.25
C HIS A 18 -26.43 -8.59 7.39
N LYS A 19 -27.03 -9.79 7.40
CA LYS A 19 -26.71 -10.86 8.38
C LYS A 19 -25.26 -11.32 8.27
N LYS A 20 -24.72 -11.43 7.05
CA LYS A 20 -23.31 -11.76 6.81
C LYS A 20 -22.38 -10.67 7.33
N ASP A 21 -22.66 -9.40 7.00
CA ASP A 21 -21.88 -8.25 7.46
C ASP A 21 -21.90 -8.13 9.00
N LEU A 22 -23.05 -8.42 9.64
CA LEU A 22 -23.19 -8.42 11.10
C LEU A 22 -22.39 -9.57 11.74
N LYS A 23 -22.45 -10.77 11.16
CA LYS A 23 -21.68 -11.93 11.63
C LYS A 23 -20.17 -11.70 11.48
N GLU A 24 -19.73 -11.10 10.38
CA GLU A 24 -18.34 -10.71 10.18
C GLU A 24 -17.90 -9.65 11.20
N LYS A 25 -18.74 -8.64 11.47
CA LYS A 25 -18.50 -7.62 12.49
C LYS A 25 -18.36 -8.25 13.89
N ILE A 26 -19.31 -9.09 14.29
CA ILE A 26 -19.31 -9.76 15.61
C ILE A 26 -18.08 -10.64 15.74
N ASN A 27 -17.86 -11.55 14.79
CA ASN A 27 -16.72 -12.46 14.84
C ASN A 27 -15.41 -11.68 14.98
N PHE A 28 -15.22 -10.63 14.19
CA PHE A 28 -13.99 -9.85 14.23
C PHE A 28 -13.78 -9.04 15.53
N LEU A 29 -14.85 -8.53 16.15
CA LEU A 29 -14.75 -7.76 17.40
C LEU A 29 -14.46 -8.64 18.60
N PHE A 30 -15.07 -9.83 18.66
CA PHE A 30 -14.91 -10.78 19.75
C PHE A 30 -13.74 -11.75 19.54
N GLU A 31 -13.13 -11.80 18.35
CA GLU A 31 -11.97 -12.64 18.08
C GLU A 31 -10.77 -12.18 18.93
N PRO A 32 -10.15 -13.08 19.71
CA PRO A 32 -8.94 -12.78 20.46
C PRO A 32 -7.84 -12.19 19.57
N ASN A 33 -7.09 -11.21 20.10
CA ASN A 33 -6.01 -10.54 19.36
C ASN A 33 -4.99 -11.52 18.80
N ILE A 34 -4.70 -12.61 19.53
CA ILE A 34 -3.79 -13.66 19.10
C ILE A 34 -4.27 -14.39 17.84
N LEU A 35 -5.58 -14.64 17.69
CA LEU A 35 -6.14 -15.28 16.51
C LEU A 35 -6.13 -14.33 15.31
N ILE A 36 -6.40 -13.04 15.53
CA ILE A 36 -6.30 -12.03 14.48
C ILE A 36 -4.86 -11.91 13.99
N ARG A 37 -3.90 -11.79 14.91
CA ARG A 37 -2.46 -11.79 14.59
C ARG A 37 -2.08 -13.02 13.78
N TYR A 38 -2.48 -14.21 14.23
CA TYR A 38 -2.21 -15.47 13.53
C TYR A 38 -2.80 -15.48 12.12
N ALA A 39 -4.06 -15.11 11.93
CA ALA A 39 -4.70 -15.11 10.61
C ALA A 39 -4.15 -14.01 9.69
N ILE A 40 -3.72 -12.85 10.21
CA ILE A 40 -2.97 -11.86 9.40
C ILE A 40 -1.65 -12.49 8.88
N ALA A 41 -0.91 -13.18 9.75
CA ALA A 41 0.39 -13.75 9.41
C ALA A 41 0.30 -14.99 8.50
N SER A 42 -0.75 -15.82 8.61
CA SER A 42 -0.81 -17.16 8.01
C SER A 42 -1.59 -17.26 6.71
N ASN A 43 -2.75 -16.61 6.58
CA ASN A 43 -3.67 -16.88 5.48
C ASN A 43 -4.23 -15.62 4.80
N GLY A 44 -3.81 -14.43 5.23
CA GLY A 44 -4.22 -13.17 4.60
C GLY A 44 -5.73 -12.95 4.61
N LYS A 45 -6.46 -13.62 5.52
CA LYS A 45 -7.92 -13.53 5.66
C LYS A 45 -8.41 -12.10 5.90
N TYR A 46 -7.54 -11.24 6.43
CA TYR A 46 -7.83 -9.85 6.72
C TYR A 46 -7.46 -8.92 5.57
N LYS A 47 -8.13 -7.77 5.51
CA LYS A 47 -7.92 -6.79 4.45
C LYS A 47 -6.47 -6.28 4.48
N LYS A 48 -5.84 -6.25 3.30
CA LYS A 48 -4.53 -5.61 3.11
C LYS A 48 -4.62 -4.12 3.44
N ASN A 49 -3.96 -3.72 4.52
CA ASN A 49 -3.77 -2.34 4.94
C ASN A 49 -2.42 -2.21 5.67
N LEU A 50 -2.06 -1.02 6.13
CA LEU A 50 -0.71 -0.83 6.69
C LEU A 50 -0.48 -1.62 7.99
N PHE A 51 -1.51 -1.79 8.82
CA PHE A 51 -1.40 -2.61 10.04
C PHE A 51 -1.20 -4.09 9.74
N SER A 52 -2.01 -4.67 8.83
CA SER A 52 -1.88 -6.07 8.48
C SER A 52 -0.55 -6.36 7.79
N GLU A 53 -0.05 -5.43 6.98
CA GLU A 53 1.30 -5.52 6.41
C GLU A 53 2.40 -5.45 7.50
N THR A 54 2.24 -4.59 8.50
CA THR A 54 3.18 -4.46 9.62
C THR A 54 3.23 -5.74 10.45
N ILE A 55 2.07 -6.30 10.80
CA ILE A 55 1.96 -7.55 11.56
C ILE A 55 2.53 -8.73 10.76
N LYS A 56 2.34 -8.74 9.43
CA LYS A 56 2.92 -9.76 8.56
C LYS A 56 4.45 -9.80 8.66
N TYR A 57 5.11 -8.64 8.72
CA TYR A 57 6.57 -8.52 8.85
C TYR A 57 7.04 -8.39 10.31
N GLN A 58 6.25 -8.86 11.28
CA GLN A 58 6.54 -8.66 12.70
C GLN A 58 7.92 -9.17 13.15
N LYS A 59 8.45 -10.22 12.51
CA LYS A 59 9.76 -10.80 12.85
C LYS A 59 10.88 -9.93 12.30
N GLU A 60 10.78 -9.54 11.04
CA GLU A 60 11.76 -8.70 10.34
C GLU A 60 11.83 -7.29 10.94
N LEU A 61 10.72 -6.80 11.49
CA LEU A 61 10.62 -5.52 12.17
C LEU A 61 10.99 -5.58 13.66
N ASN A 62 11.27 -6.76 14.21
CA ASN A 62 11.50 -7.00 15.63
C ASN A 62 10.43 -6.32 16.51
N LEU A 63 9.15 -6.51 16.17
CA LEU A 63 8.07 -5.89 16.92
C LEU A 63 7.95 -6.47 18.33
N THR A 64 7.83 -5.59 19.32
CA THR A 64 7.55 -6.01 20.69
C THR A 64 6.10 -6.50 20.82
N PRO A 65 5.79 -7.33 21.82
CA PRO A 65 4.40 -7.74 22.09
C PRO A 65 3.44 -6.55 22.23
N ILE A 66 3.87 -5.47 22.91
CA ILE A 66 3.10 -4.24 23.10
C ILE A 66 2.79 -3.55 21.76
N GLN A 67 3.79 -3.49 20.86
CA GLN A 67 3.58 -2.94 19.52
C GLN A 67 2.57 -3.78 18.73
N ILE A 68 2.69 -5.11 18.79
CA ILE A 68 1.78 -6.02 18.10
C ILE A 68 0.35 -5.85 18.60
N ASP A 69 0.14 -5.80 19.92
CA ASP A 69 -1.19 -5.60 20.49
C ASP A 69 -1.78 -4.24 20.10
N SER A 70 -0.95 -3.19 20.09
CA SER A 70 -1.36 -1.86 19.64
C SER A 70 -1.76 -1.85 18.16
N LEU A 71 -1.02 -2.56 17.30
CA LEU A 71 -1.35 -2.71 15.88
C LEU A 71 -2.68 -3.46 15.67
N VAL A 72 -2.90 -4.54 16.41
CA VAL A 72 -4.16 -5.30 16.34
C VAL A 72 -5.33 -4.47 16.85
N PHE A 73 -5.13 -3.70 17.93
CA PHE A 73 -6.13 -2.80 18.47
C PHE A 73 -6.53 -1.69 17.48
N GLU A 74 -5.56 -0.99 16.89
CA GLU A 74 -5.85 0.06 15.89
C GLU A 74 -6.47 -0.53 14.62
N TYR A 75 -6.02 -1.71 14.19
CA TYR A 75 -6.66 -2.44 13.09
C TYR A 75 -8.13 -2.75 13.41
N LYS A 76 -8.43 -3.23 14.63
CA LYS A 76 -9.79 -3.50 15.09
C LYS A 76 -10.67 -2.26 15.04
N LYS A 77 -10.15 -1.16 15.58
CA LYS A 77 -10.84 0.13 15.63
C LYS A 77 -11.22 0.63 14.24
N ILE A 78 -10.30 0.63 13.27
CA ILE A 78 -10.61 1.07 11.89
C ILE A 78 -11.69 0.20 11.24
N VAL A 79 -11.65 -1.12 11.47
CA VAL A 79 -12.68 -2.02 10.93
C VAL A 79 -14.02 -1.75 11.60
N TYR A 80 -14.06 -1.57 12.93
CA TYR A 80 -15.26 -1.20 13.67
C TYR A 80 -15.88 0.10 13.16
N ASP A 81 -15.08 1.16 13.06
CA ASP A 81 -15.50 2.48 12.60
C ASP A 81 -16.08 2.39 11.17
N LYS A 82 -15.44 1.63 10.28
CA LYS A 82 -15.94 1.39 8.92
C LYS A 82 -17.31 0.69 8.91
N HIS A 83 -17.55 -0.26 9.81
CA HIS A 83 -18.86 -0.91 9.91
C HIS A 83 -19.91 0.04 10.47
N ASN A 84 -19.56 0.88 11.44
CA ASN A 84 -20.47 1.88 12.02
C ASN A 84 -20.85 2.97 11.00
N GLU A 85 -19.86 3.53 10.29
CA GLU A 85 -20.07 4.50 9.20
C GLU A 85 -21.06 3.96 8.16
N LYS A 86 -20.88 2.71 7.73
CA LYS A 86 -21.78 2.03 6.80
C LYS A 86 -23.20 1.87 7.36
N SER A 87 -23.34 1.45 8.61
CA SER A 87 -24.66 1.25 9.22
C SER A 87 -25.44 2.55 9.42
N GLN A 88 -24.72 3.67 9.60
CA GLN A 88 -25.32 4.99 9.83
C GLN A 88 -25.44 5.82 8.55
N ASN A 89 -25.14 5.24 7.37
CA ASN A 89 -25.07 5.96 6.09
C ASN A 89 -24.24 7.25 6.14
N LEU A 90 -23.22 7.28 7.00
CA LEU A 90 -22.37 8.45 7.15
C LEU A 90 -21.44 8.56 5.94
N VAL A 91 -21.43 9.73 5.31
CA VAL A 91 -20.43 10.05 4.28
C VAL A 91 -19.06 10.10 4.98
N PRO A 92 -18.02 9.44 4.46
CA PRO A 92 -16.68 9.54 5.01
C PRO A 92 -16.28 11.00 5.14
N GLN A 93 -15.89 11.45 6.34
CA GLN A 93 -15.54 12.86 6.57
C GLN A 93 -14.47 13.31 5.56
N LYS A 94 -14.77 14.37 4.80
CA LYS A 94 -13.80 15.04 3.91
C LYS A 94 -12.55 15.41 4.73
N GLY A 95 -11.37 14.98 4.28
CA GLY A 95 -10.08 15.36 4.86
C GLY A 95 -9.38 14.30 5.72
N LYS A 96 -10.07 13.23 6.15
CA LYS A 96 -9.43 12.08 6.83
C LYS A 96 -9.50 10.85 5.94
N THR A 97 -8.55 10.74 5.01
CA THR A 97 -8.42 9.48 4.27
C THR A 97 -8.00 8.38 5.26
N ARG A 98 -8.57 7.16 5.12
CA ARG A 98 -8.20 6.03 6.00
C ARG A 98 -6.69 5.80 6.03
N ASN A 99 -6.02 6.01 4.90
CA ASN A 99 -4.57 5.94 4.78
C ASN A 99 -3.86 6.95 5.71
N ALA A 100 -4.38 8.16 5.90
CA ALA A 100 -3.80 9.14 6.81
C ALA A 100 -3.96 8.72 8.28
N ILE A 101 -5.07 8.08 8.64
CA ILE A 101 -5.30 7.52 9.98
C ILE A 101 -4.31 6.38 10.23
N GLU A 102 -4.21 5.44 9.29
CA GLU A 102 -3.26 4.31 9.33
C GLU A 102 -1.82 4.81 9.48
N ASN A 103 -1.40 5.74 8.62
CA ASN A 103 -0.05 6.30 8.66
C ASN A 103 0.29 6.95 10.01
N ARG A 104 -0.65 7.71 10.57
CA ARG A 104 -0.47 8.38 11.87
C ARG A 104 -0.38 7.38 13.02
N ALA A 105 -1.22 6.35 13.02
CA ALA A 105 -1.19 5.32 14.05
C ALA A 105 0.12 4.52 14.00
N ILE A 106 0.54 4.11 12.79
CA ILE A 106 1.82 3.41 12.59
C ILE A 106 3.01 4.25 13.06
N ALA A 107 3.03 5.54 12.73
CA ALA A 107 4.10 6.45 13.15
C ALA A 107 4.18 6.66 14.68
N LYS A 108 3.09 6.37 15.42
CA LYS A 108 3.08 6.41 16.89
C LYS A 108 3.49 5.10 17.53
N ILE A 109 3.22 3.97 16.87
CA ILE A 109 3.49 2.63 17.43
C ILE A 109 4.91 2.18 17.11
N LEU A 110 5.40 2.48 15.91
CA LEU A 110 6.69 2.02 15.42
C LEU A 110 7.78 3.07 15.59
N GLU A 111 8.99 2.59 15.85
CA GLU A 111 10.19 3.42 15.80
C GLU A 111 10.55 3.81 14.36
N PRO A 112 11.28 4.92 14.14
CA PRO A 112 11.67 5.35 12.79
C PRO A 112 12.39 4.27 11.97
N LYS A 113 13.25 3.47 12.60
CA LYS A 113 13.97 2.37 11.95
C LYS A 113 13.03 1.23 11.53
N GLN A 114 12.03 0.92 12.35
CA GLN A 114 11.01 -0.08 12.01
C GLN A 114 10.11 0.41 10.86
N ILE A 115 9.75 1.70 10.85
CA ILE A 115 9.01 2.31 9.74
C ILE A 115 9.80 2.20 8.43
N GLU A 116 11.11 2.46 8.47
CA GLU A 116 11.96 2.33 7.29
C GLU A 116 11.97 0.91 6.75
N LEU A 117 12.22 -0.08 7.61
CA LEU A 117 12.21 -1.49 7.23
C LEU A 117 10.86 -1.92 6.66
N LEU A 118 9.76 -1.49 7.28
CA LEU A 118 8.41 -1.76 6.80
C LEU A 118 8.19 -1.21 5.39
N LEU A 119 8.61 0.03 5.14
CA LEU A 119 8.47 0.66 3.84
C LEU A 119 9.34 -0.01 2.79
N VAL A 120 10.54 -0.49 3.14
CA VAL A 120 11.39 -1.29 2.24
C VAL A 120 10.67 -2.59 1.87
N GLN A 121 10.24 -3.38 2.86
CA GLN A 121 9.57 -4.67 2.64
C GLN A 121 8.29 -4.52 1.81
N LYS A 122 7.48 -3.50 2.11
CA LYS A 122 6.23 -3.22 1.39
C LYS A 122 6.47 -2.89 -0.09
N ASN A 123 7.56 -2.19 -0.40
CA ASN A 123 7.84 -1.68 -1.74
C ASN A 123 8.79 -2.58 -2.56
N GLN A 124 9.38 -3.62 -1.96
CA GLN A 124 10.38 -4.48 -2.60
C GLN A 124 9.90 -5.07 -3.94
N ASN A 125 8.69 -5.64 -3.97
CA ASN A 125 8.14 -6.27 -5.17
C ASN A 125 7.89 -5.23 -6.27
N THR A 126 7.34 -4.07 -5.91
CA THR A 126 7.09 -2.98 -6.86
C THR A 126 8.39 -2.42 -7.42
N ALA A 127 9.41 -2.22 -6.57
CA ALA A 127 10.71 -1.75 -7.01
C ALA A 127 11.41 -2.74 -7.95
N THR A 128 11.31 -4.04 -7.65
CA THR A 128 11.86 -5.11 -8.49
C THR A 128 11.16 -5.14 -9.85
N LEU A 129 9.83 -5.04 -9.88
CA LEU A 129 9.06 -4.97 -11.12
C LEU A 129 9.41 -3.73 -11.95
N ASN A 130 9.53 -2.56 -11.31
CA ASN A 130 9.91 -1.33 -11.99
C ASN A 130 11.31 -1.43 -12.59
N ALA A 131 12.28 -1.95 -11.83
CA ALA A 131 13.64 -2.16 -12.30
C ALA A 131 13.70 -3.09 -13.52
N GLN A 132 12.94 -4.19 -13.49
CA GLN A 132 12.86 -5.11 -14.62
C GLN A 132 12.20 -4.47 -15.85
N ASN A 133 11.13 -3.69 -15.63
CA ASN A 133 10.45 -2.97 -16.70
C ASN A 133 11.36 -1.93 -17.35
N ASP A 134 12.13 -1.19 -16.55
CA ASP A 134 13.08 -0.20 -17.06
C ASP A 134 14.21 -0.86 -17.84
N TRP A 135 14.76 -1.97 -17.35
CA TRP A 135 15.71 -2.78 -18.12
C TRP A 135 15.13 -3.20 -19.47
N ASN A 136 13.92 -3.78 -19.46
CA ASN A 136 13.26 -4.23 -20.69
C ASN A 136 12.98 -3.07 -21.65
N SER A 137 12.69 -1.87 -21.14
CA SER A 137 12.53 -0.68 -21.98
C SER A 137 13.85 -0.23 -22.59
N LEU A 138 14.94 -0.19 -21.82
CA LEU A 138 16.27 0.16 -22.31
C LEU A 138 16.78 -0.86 -23.34
N ASP A 139 16.48 -2.14 -23.13
CA ASP A 139 16.88 -3.23 -24.01
C ASP A 139 16.25 -3.10 -25.40
N LYS A 140 14.95 -2.77 -25.44
CA LYS A 140 14.21 -2.53 -26.69
C LYS A 140 14.77 -1.40 -27.54
N ILE A 141 15.37 -0.39 -26.91
CA ILE A 141 15.98 0.77 -27.58
C ILE A 141 17.50 0.60 -27.76
N GLY A 142 18.06 -0.56 -27.41
CA GLY A 142 19.46 -0.89 -27.64
C GLY A 142 20.46 -0.22 -26.70
N LEU A 143 20.02 0.34 -25.56
CA LEU A 143 20.88 1.01 -24.58
C LEU A 143 21.48 0.06 -23.53
N THR A 144 21.36 -1.25 -23.71
CA THR A 144 21.82 -2.29 -22.77
C THR A 144 23.02 -3.10 -23.27
N LYS A 145 23.48 -2.88 -24.51
CA LYS A 145 24.38 -3.79 -25.23
C LYS A 145 25.69 -4.14 -24.50
N ASP A 146 26.23 -3.19 -23.73
CA ASP A 146 27.50 -3.35 -23.02
C ASP A 146 27.34 -3.34 -21.49
N LEU A 147 26.11 -3.56 -20.99
CA LEU A 147 25.79 -3.50 -19.57
C LEU A 147 25.55 -4.88 -18.97
N ASP A 148 26.08 -5.11 -17.77
CA ASP A 148 25.72 -6.31 -17.00
C ASP A 148 24.29 -6.19 -16.45
N LYS A 149 23.41 -7.06 -16.96
CA LYS A 149 21.99 -7.07 -16.61
C LYS A 149 21.74 -7.19 -15.11
N ALA A 150 22.44 -8.10 -14.43
CA ALA A 150 22.20 -8.37 -13.02
C ALA A 150 22.56 -7.16 -12.14
N THR A 151 23.73 -6.56 -12.40
CA THR A 151 24.22 -5.37 -11.69
C THR A 151 23.33 -4.16 -11.96
N THR A 152 22.97 -3.90 -13.21
CA THR A 152 22.11 -2.76 -13.57
C THR A 152 20.71 -2.89 -12.99
N ILE A 153 20.09 -4.08 -13.04
CA ILE A 153 18.78 -4.30 -12.41
C ILE A 153 18.86 -4.09 -10.89
N LYS A 154 19.95 -4.53 -10.25
CA LYS A 154 20.16 -4.31 -8.80
C LYS A 154 20.29 -2.83 -8.47
N GLU A 155 20.99 -2.06 -9.29
CA GLU A 155 21.10 -0.60 -9.15
C GLU A 155 19.72 0.08 -9.29
N PHE A 156 18.97 -0.25 -10.34
CA PHE A 156 17.63 0.29 -10.59
C PHE A 156 16.68 -0.06 -9.44
N ASN A 157 16.71 -1.31 -8.98
CA ASN A 157 15.89 -1.74 -7.85
C ASN A 157 16.22 -0.94 -6.59
N SER A 158 17.53 -0.76 -6.30
CA SER A 158 17.99 0.03 -5.15
C SER A 158 17.51 1.48 -5.22
N TYR A 159 17.55 2.10 -6.40
CA TYR A 159 17.00 3.43 -6.63
C TYR A 159 15.48 3.46 -6.41
N HIS A 160 14.73 2.54 -7.00
CA HIS A 160 13.27 2.49 -6.89
C HIS A 160 12.80 2.26 -5.46
N ILE A 161 13.49 1.41 -4.68
CA ILE A 161 13.22 1.26 -3.24
C ILE A 161 13.37 2.60 -2.53
N LYS A 162 14.51 3.27 -2.68
CA LYS A 162 14.77 4.58 -2.05
C LYS A 162 13.70 5.59 -2.41
N TYR A 163 13.30 5.64 -3.69
CA TYR A 163 12.29 6.58 -4.18
C TYR A 163 10.90 6.29 -3.60
N LEU A 164 10.47 5.03 -3.63
CA LEU A 164 9.17 4.61 -3.09
C LEU A 164 9.09 4.83 -1.57
N VAL A 165 10.17 4.54 -0.83
CA VAL A 165 10.27 4.81 0.60
C VAL A 165 10.18 6.31 0.88
N ALA A 166 10.95 7.14 0.18
CA ALA A 166 10.92 8.59 0.38
C ALA A 166 9.55 9.19 0.05
N ASN A 167 8.90 8.71 -1.02
CA ASN A 167 7.56 9.15 -1.38
C ASN A 167 6.51 8.70 -0.34
N ALA A 168 6.64 7.49 0.21
CA ALA A 168 5.77 7.02 1.27
C ALA A 168 5.93 7.85 2.56
N ARG A 169 7.17 8.21 2.94
CA ARG A 169 7.43 9.10 4.08
C ARG A 169 6.75 10.46 3.94
N VAL A 170 6.81 11.08 2.77
CA VAL A 170 6.11 12.36 2.50
C VAL A 170 4.59 12.21 2.64
N LYS A 171 4.02 11.06 2.26
CA LYS A 171 2.58 10.76 2.43
C LYS A 171 2.21 10.46 3.89
N MET A 172 3.13 9.93 4.68
CA MET A 172 2.93 9.69 6.11
C MET A 172 3.00 11.00 6.90
N ASP A 173 4.02 11.81 6.60
CA ASP A 173 4.23 13.11 7.20
C ASP A 173 4.93 14.07 6.21
N LYS A 174 4.27 15.18 5.90
CA LYS A 174 4.74 16.17 4.91
C LYS A 174 5.66 17.20 5.55
N ASN A 175 6.59 16.76 6.41
CA ASN A 175 7.59 17.63 7.00
C ASN A 175 8.72 17.95 6.01
N LYS A 176 9.50 18.99 6.30
CA LYS A 176 10.60 19.45 5.42
C LYS A 176 11.64 18.35 5.20
N SER A 177 12.01 17.60 6.23
CA SER A 177 13.00 16.52 6.15
C SER A 177 12.61 15.44 5.12
N ASN A 178 11.35 15.01 5.13
CA ASN A 178 10.84 14.00 4.19
C ASN A 178 10.78 14.54 2.76
N VAL A 179 10.44 15.82 2.59
CA VAL A 179 10.43 16.47 1.27
C VAL A 179 11.85 16.56 0.70
N PHE A 180 12.84 16.95 1.52
CA PHE A 180 14.24 17.00 1.12
C PHE A 180 14.79 15.61 0.79
N LEU A 181 14.54 14.61 1.63
CA LEU A 181 14.93 13.22 1.35
C LEU A 181 14.43 12.75 -0.02
N ARG A 182 13.16 13.02 -0.36
CA ARG A 182 12.60 12.66 -1.66
C ARG A 182 13.29 13.40 -2.81
N ARG A 183 13.60 14.68 -2.62
CA ARG A 183 14.34 15.48 -3.61
C ARG A 183 15.74 14.90 -3.82
N ASP A 184 16.46 14.57 -2.77
CA ASP A 184 17.82 14.03 -2.84
C ASP A 184 17.84 12.69 -3.58
N VAL A 185 16.85 11.83 -3.34
CA VAL A 185 16.71 10.57 -4.09
C VAL A 185 16.47 10.85 -5.58
N LEU A 186 15.60 11.81 -5.92
CA LEU A 186 15.33 12.17 -7.32
C LEU A 186 16.56 12.70 -8.05
N LEU A 187 17.39 13.50 -7.38
CA LEU A 187 18.64 14.03 -7.95
C LEU A 187 19.65 12.91 -8.24
N ASN A 188 19.70 11.91 -7.37
CA ASN A 188 20.56 10.74 -7.47
C ASN A 188 19.95 9.61 -8.33
N LYS A 189 19.02 9.92 -9.23
CA LYS A 189 18.50 8.93 -10.19
C LYS A 189 19.64 8.45 -11.13
N PRO A 190 19.79 7.13 -11.36
CA PRO A 190 20.74 6.58 -12.31
C PRO A 190 20.65 7.22 -13.70
N GLN A 191 21.79 7.43 -14.35
CA GLN A 191 21.85 8.15 -15.63
C GLN A 191 21.05 7.47 -16.73
N LEU A 192 21.10 6.13 -16.81
CA LEU A 192 20.31 5.35 -17.76
C LEU A 192 18.80 5.56 -17.60
N LEU A 193 18.33 5.71 -16.35
CA LEU A 193 16.91 5.99 -16.08
C LEU A 193 16.54 7.43 -16.46
N LYS A 194 17.45 8.39 -16.33
CA LYS A 194 17.25 9.76 -16.82
C LYS A 194 17.12 9.78 -18.34
N GLN A 195 18.02 9.10 -19.05
CA GLN A 195 17.96 8.94 -20.51
C GLN A 195 16.65 8.27 -20.95
N LEU A 196 16.23 7.22 -20.24
CA LEU A 196 14.96 6.56 -20.52
C LEU A 196 13.76 7.50 -20.35
N ASP A 197 13.76 8.35 -19.33
CA ASP A 197 12.70 9.34 -19.11
C ASP A 197 12.66 10.40 -20.21
N GLU A 198 13.83 10.87 -20.69
CA GLU A 198 13.95 11.84 -21.78
C GLU A 198 13.41 11.28 -23.12
N ILE A 199 13.72 10.02 -23.42
CA ILE A 199 13.23 9.33 -24.62
C ILE A 199 11.70 9.19 -24.55
N LYS A 200 11.17 8.70 -23.42
CA LYS A 200 9.72 8.55 -23.22
C LYS A 200 8.97 9.89 -23.34
N GLN A 201 9.56 10.99 -22.88
CA GLN A 201 8.96 12.32 -23.02
C GLN A 201 8.95 12.80 -24.48
N THR A 202 10.02 12.55 -25.22
CA THR A 202 10.13 12.90 -26.63
C THR A 202 9.10 12.12 -27.45
N GLU A 203 9.01 10.80 -27.27
CA GLU A 203 8.03 9.94 -27.94
C GLU A 203 6.59 10.36 -27.67
N GLN A 204 6.29 10.78 -26.43
CA GLN A 204 4.96 11.29 -26.08
C GLN A 204 4.63 12.57 -26.86
N LYS A 205 5.54 13.55 -26.88
CA LYS A 205 5.33 14.81 -27.61
C LYS A 205 5.10 14.56 -29.10
N THR A 206 5.95 13.76 -29.74
CA THR A 206 5.80 13.42 -31.17
C THR A 206 4.46 12.71 -31.46
N LYS A 207 3.97 11.87 -30.54
CA LYS A 207 2.66 11.21 -30.70
C LYS A 207 1.46 12.15 -30.55
N TYR A 208 1.60 13.25 -29.81
CA TYR A 208 0.57 14.28 -29.72
C TYR A 208 0.59 15.19 -30.96
N ASP A 209 1.76 15.51 -31.49
CA ASP A 209 1.89 16.37 -32.67
C ASP A 209 1.36 15.68 -33.96
N LEU A 210 1.40 14.35 -34.03
CA LEU A 210 0.84 13.56 -35.15
C LEU A 210 -0.68 13.30 -35.05
N ARG A 211 -1.36 13.83 -34.03
CA ARG A 211 -2.81 13.68 -33.81
C ARG A 211 -3.60 14.96 -34.07
N PHE A 212 -2.94 15.99 -34.57
CA PHE A 212 -3.51 17.23 -35.09
C PHE A 212 -3.16 17.36 -36.58
#